data_AF-A0A348WRD8-F1
#
_entry.id   AF-A0A348WRD8-F1
#
_cell.length_a   1.000
_cell.length_b   1.000
_cell.length_c   1.000
_cell.angle_alpha   90.00
_cell.angle_beta   90.00
_cell.angle_gamma   90.00
#
_symmetry.space_group_name_H-M   'P 1'
#
loop_
_entity.id
_entity.type
_entity.pdbx_description
1 polymer ?
#
loop_
_entity_poly.entity_id
_entity_poly.type
_entity_poly.pdbx_seq_one_letter_code
_entity_poly.pdbx_strand_id
1 'polypeptide(L)'
;VASLKLAQAAHYNEKRDSSCIFLVDDITSELDEANQKKFITALEGLKCQSFITAIDSSPVARLFKQNPKMFHVEHGILKQQTEN
;
A
#
# COMPACT_ATOMS: atom_id res chain seq x y z
N VAL A 1 -9.33 -5.88 10.19
CA VAL A 1 -9.91 -6.12 8.84
C VAL A 1 -8.82 -6.26 7.79
N ALA A 2 -7.84 -5.36 7.75
CA ALA A 2 -6.69 -5.36 6.83
C ALA A 2 -5.99 -6.73 6.66
N SER A 3 -5.62 -7.41 7.75
CA SER A 3 -4.93 -8.71 7.69
C SER A 3 -5.76 -9.83 7.06
N LEU A 4 -7.08 -9.82 7.26
CA LEU A 4 -7.97 -10.82 6.63
C LEU A 4 -8.03 -10.62 5.11
N LYS A 5 -8.05 -9.37 4.65
CA LYS A 5 -8.02 -9.05 3.21
C LYS A 5 -6.72 -9.50 2.56
N LEU A 6 -5.58 -9.31 3.24
CA LEU A 6 -4.30 -9.86 2.79
C LEU A 6 -4.33 -11.39 2.69
N ALA A 7 -4.85 -12.07 3.71
CA ALA A 7 -4.95 -13.53 3.71
C ALA A 7 -5.86 -14.04 2.57
N GLN A 8 -6.99 -13.37 2.33
CA GLN A 8 -7.89 -13.68 1.22
C GLN A 8 -7.21 -13.51 -0.13
N ALA A 9 -6.45 -12.44 -0.34
CA ALA A 9 -5.72 -12.23 -1.59
C ALA A 9 -4.58 -13.24 -1.78
N ALA A 10 -3.86 -13.60 -0.70
CA ALA A 10 -2.85 -14.64 -0.75
C ALA A 10 -3.44 -15.96 -1.25
N HIS A 11 -4.57 -16.36 -0.66
CA HIS A 11 -5.29 -17.58 -1.04
C HIS A 11 -5.84 -17.50 -2.47
N TYR A 12 -6.37 -16.34 -2.87
CA TYR A 12 -6.86 -16.13 -4.22
C TYR A 12 -5.75 -16.29 -5.27
N ASN A 13 -4.60 -15.64 -5.05
CA ASN A 13 -3.45 -15.71 -5.93
C ASN A 13 -2.96 -17.16 -6.07
N GLU A 14 -2.89 -17.91 -4.97
CA GLU A 14 -2.51 -19.34 -4.98
C GLU A 14 -3.49 -20.19 -5.80
N LYS A 15 -4.79 -19.91 -5.74
CA LYS A 15 -5.82 -20.72 -6.41
C LYS A 15 -6.06 -20.36 -7.86
N ARG A 16 -5.78 -19.13 -8.28
CA ARG A 16 -6.14 -18.62 -9.61
C ARG A 16 -4.97 -18.14 -10.46
N ASP A 17 -3.74 -18.20 -9.93
CA ASP A 17 -2.53 -17.68 -10.59
C ASP A 17 -2.73 -16.25 -11.13
N SER A 18 -3.45 -15.45 -10.36
CA SER A 18 -3.91 -14.11 -10.74
C SER A 18 -3.78 -13.18 -9.55
N SER A 19 -3.15 -12.03 -9.77
CA SER A 19 -2.89 -11.05 -8.72
C SER A 19 -4.05 -10.07 -8.54
N CYS A 20 -4.29 -9.68 -7.27
CA CYS A 20 -5.26 -8.64 -6.94
C CYS A 20 -4.67 -7.23 -7.08
N ILE A 21 -5.53 -6.23 -7.24
CA ILE A 21 -5.16 -4.82 -7.02
C ILE A 21 -5.59 -4.44 -5.61
N PHE A 22 -4.69 -3.84 -4.85
CA PHE A 22 -4.96 -3.33 -3.52
C PHE A 22 -5.13 -1.82 -3.53
N LEU A 23 -6.25 -1.35 -3.01
CA LEU A 23 -6.49 0.05 -2.69
C LEU A 23 -6.55 0.16 -1.17
N VAL A 24 -5.62 0.93 -0.60
CA VAL A 24 -5.50 1.10 0.85
C VAL A 24 -5.75 2.55 1.16
N ASP A 25 -6.85 2.82 1.86
CA ASP A 25 -7.18 4.18 2.30
C ASP A 25 -6.59 4.45 3.68
N ASP A 26 -5.95 5.61 3.83
CA ASP A 26 -5.34 6.15 5.05
C ASP A 26 -4.88 5.11 6.10
N ILE A 27 -3.89 4.29 5.73
CA ILE A 27 -3.35 3.23 6.58
C ILE A 27 -2.81 3.73 7.93
N THR A 28 -2.46 5.03 8.00
CA THR A 28 -1.90 5.65 9.20
C THR A 28 -2.92 5.81 10.30
N SER A 29 -4.21 5.88 9.95
CA SER A 29 -5.32 5.98 10.90
C SER A 29 -5.74 4.64 11.51
N GLU A 30 -5.52 3.52 10.79
CA GLU A 30 -5.98 2.18 11.20
C GLU A 30 -4.98 1.40 12.06
N LEU A 31 -3.68 1.66 11.91
CA LEU A 31 -2.61 0.82 12.45
C LEU A 31 -1.52 1.66 13.12
N ASP A 32 -0.98 1.15 14.22
CA ASP A 32 0.29 1.65 14.76
C ASP A 32 1.48 1.34 13.84
N GLU A 33 2.60 2.02 14.04
CA GLU A 33 3.81 1.89 13.20
C GLU A 33 4.29 0.44 13.04
N ALA A 34 4.24 -0.35 14.13
CA ALA A 34 4.69 -1.74 14.09
C ALA A 34 3.78 -2.61 13.21
N ASN A 35 2.48 -2.37 13.26
CA ASN A 35 1.49 -3.07 12.46
C ASN A 35 1.44 -2.55 11.01
N GLN A 36 1.68 -1.26 10.76
CA GLN A 36 1.89 -0.71 9.42
C GLN A 36 3.06 -1.43 8.75
N LYS A 37 4.20 -1.56 9.42
CA LYS A 37 5.37 -2.27 8.88
C LYS A 37 5.07 -3.73 8.50
N LYS A 38 4.34 -4.46 9.37
CA LYS A 38 3.92 -5.85 9.08
C LYS A 38 2.99 -5.90 7.87
N PHE A 39 2.03 -4.98 7.79
CA PHE A 39 1.07 -4.91 6.69
C PHE A 39 1.77 -4.62 5.37
N ILE A 40 2.63 -3.60 5.30
CA ILE A 40 3.38 -3.25 4.09
C ILE A 40 4.29 -4.41 3.66
N THR A 41 5.00 -5.03 4.60
CA THR A 41 5.85 -6.21 4.29
C THR A 41 5.05 -7.36 3.69
N ALA A 42 3.87 -7.64 4.24
CA ALA A 42 2.99 -8.68 3.72
C ALA A 42 2.43 -8.31 2.34
N LEU A 43 2.02 -7.06 2.15
CA LEU A 43 1.49 -6.55 0.88
C LEU A 43 2.53 -6.62 -0.24
N GLU A 44 3.79 -6.23 0.01
CA GLU A 44 4.90 -6.40 -0.93
C GLU A 44 5.14 -7.87 -1.29
N GLY A 45 5.05 -8.76 -0.30
CA GLY A 45 5.22 -10.20 -0.48
C GLY A 45 4.19 -10.83 -1.42
N LEU A 46 2.99 -10.26 -1.52
CA LEU A 46 1.95 -10.70 -2.45
C LEU A 46 2.27 -10.38 -3.92
N LYS A 47 3.27 -9.53 -4.19
CA LYS A 47 3.65 -9.08 -5.55
C LYS A 47 2.45 -8.55 -6.36
N CYS A 48 1.56 -7.85 -5.67
CA CYS A 48 0.35 -7.26 -6.23
C CYS A 48 0.56 -5.77 -6.52
N GLN A 49 -0.19 -5.21 -7.46
CA GLN A 49 -0.23 -3.75 -7.63
C GLN A 49 -1.00 -3.15 -6.46
N SER A 50 -0.43 -2.12 -5.83
CA SER A 50 -1.05 -1.42 -4.71
C SER A 50 -1.05 0.09 -4.92
N PHE A 51 -2.16 0.72 -4.53
CA PHE A 51 -2.32 2.17 -4.42
C PHE A 51 -2.68 2.48 -2.97
N ILE A 52 -1.95 3.40 -2.37
CA ILE A 52 -2.12 3.76 -0.96
C ILE A 52 -2.29 5.26 -0.86
N THR A 53 -3.29 5.70 -0.10
CA THR A 53 -3.46 7.09 0.30
C THR A 53 -2.91 7.26 1.73
N ALA A 54 -2.30 8.41 1.99
CA ALA A 54 -1.83 8.80 3.31
C ALA A 54 -1.81 10.33 3.39
N ILE A 55 -2.08 10.87 4.58
CA ILE A 55 -1.99 12.31 4.83
C ILE A 55 -0.52 12.76 4.86
N ASP A 56 0.33 12.00 5.57
CA ASP A 56 1.78 12.17 5.54
C ASP A 56 2.43 11.00 4.79
N SER A 57 3.13 11.32 3.71
CA SER A 57 3.78 10.35 2.85
C SER A 57 5.12 9.85 3.40
N SER A 58 5.80 10.61 4.26
CA SER A 58 7.15 10.31 4.70
C SER A 58 7.25 9.02 5.54
N PRO A 59 6.36 8.77 6.52
CA PRO A 59 6.39 7.53 7.30
C PRO A 59 6.08 6.30 6.45
N VAL A 60 5.06 6.39 5.59
CA VAL A 60 4.55 5.24 4.82
C VAL A 60 5.51 4.88 3.69
N ALA A 61 6.06 5.86 2.96
CA ALA A 61 6.99 5.60 1.86
C ALA A 61 8.26 4.88 2.33
N ARG A 62 8.74 5.18 3.55
CA ARG A 62 9.92 4.53 4.16
C ARG A 62 9.70 3.07 4.54
N LEU A 63 8.45 2.61 4.62
CA LEU A 63 8.14 1.22 4.94
C LEU A 63 8.30 0.30 3.72
N PHE A 64 8.31 0.86 2.52
CA PHE A 64 8.50 0.11 1.28
C PHE A 64 9.99 -0.12 0.98
N LYS A 65 10.29 -1.29 0.41
CA LYS A 65 11.66 -1.66 -0.01
C LYS A 65 12.09 -0.94 -1.29
N GLN A 66 11.13 -0.63 -2.16
CA GLN A 66 11.35 0.13 -3.39
C GLN A 66 10.67 1.50 -3.23
N ASN A 67 11.28 2.55 -3.77
CA ASN A 67 10.65 3.87 -3.78
C ASN A 67 9.32 3.79 -4.55
N PRO A 68 8.17 4.04 -3.88
CA PRO A 68 6.89 4.06 -4.57
C PRO A 68 6.83 5.27 -5.50
N LYS A 69 6.07 5.15 -6.59
CA LYS A 69 5.70 6.33 -7.38
C LYS A 69 4.76 7.18 -6.54
N MET A 70 5.19 8.41 -6.26
CA MET A 70 4.43 9.34 -5.43
C MET A 70 3.60 10.29 -6.30
N PHE A 71 2.36 10.52 -5.88
CA PHE A 71 1.46 11.49 -6.50
C PHE A 71 0.89 12.37 -5.40
N HIS A 72 0.92 13.69 -5.62
CA HIS A 72 0.29 14.66 -4.76
C HIS A 72 -1.05 15.09 -5.35
N VAL A 73 -2.10 15.05 -4.53
CA VAL A 73 -3.44 15.53 -4.89
C VAL A 73 -3.67 16.87 -4.21
N GLU A 74 -3.98 17.90 -5.00
CA GLU A 74 -4.31 19.22 -4.49
C GLU A 74 -5.52 19.76 -5.26
N HIS A 75 -6.60 20.12 -4.55
CA HIS A 75 -7.86 20.61 -5.14
C HIS A 75 -8.42 19.73 -6.28
N GLY A 76 -8.32 18.40 -6.15
CA GLY A 76 -8.78 17.44 -7.16
C GLY A 76 -7.83 17.23 -8.34
N ILE A 77 -6.66 17.87 -8.34
CA ILE A 77 -5.64 17.72 -9.37
C ILE A 77 -4.55 16.76 -8.87
N LEU A 78 -4.35 15.67 -9.59
CA LEU A 78 -3.27 14.70 -9.34
C LEU A 78 -2.01 15.15 -10.10
N LYS A 79 -0.89 15.31 -9.38
CA LYS A 79 0.43 15.59 -9.97
C LYS A 79 1.42 14.51 -9.52
N GLN A 80 2.16 13.94 -10.47
CA GLN A 80 3.27 13.07 -10.11
C GLN A 80 4.37 13.89 -9.44
N GLN A 81 4.84 13.43 -8.29
CA GLN A 81 5.99 14.03 -7.63
C GLN A 81 7.24 13.45 -8.28
N THR A 82 7.93 14.27 -9.07
CA THR A 82 9.22 13.91 -9.66
C THR A 82 10.29 14.15 -8.60
N GLU A 83 11.13 13.16 -8.32
CA GLU A 83 12.31 13.35 -7.47
C GLU A 83 13.23 14.40 -8.12
N ASN A 84 13.68 15.40 -7.35
CA ASN A 84 14.79 16.28 -7.71
C ASN A 84 16.10 15.63 -7.29
#